data_AF-A0A8J7N297-F1
#
_entry.id   AF-A0A8J7N297-F1
#
_cell.length_a   1.000
_cell.length_b   1.000
_cell.length_c   1.000
_cell.angle_alpha   90.00
_cell.angle_beta   90.00
_cell.angle_gamma   90.00
#
_symmetry.space_group_name_H-M   'P 1'
#
loop_
_entity.id
_entity.type
_entity.pdbx_description
1 polymer ?
#
loop_
_entity_poly.entity_id
_entity_poly.type
_entity_poly.pdbx_seq_one_letter_code
_entity_poly.pdbx_strand_id
1 'polypeptide(L)'
;MDIDITVYKQEFLELLRSCKRDGIDDVINDLEEWGFFDAPASAGHHLNVKGGLVLHSLNTCKAALKVWEGMKQLEPTLEREVPRDSVILASLLHDVCKTDIYQPTTKRKRNAMGVYEDVPGYNVSYKNFPMGHGE
;
A
#
# COMPACT_ATOMS: atom_id res chain seq x y z
N MET A 1 1.99 0.21 16.78
CA MET A 1 0.65 -0.04 16.20
C MET A 1 0.73 -1.42 15.62
N ASP A 2 -0.03 -2.35 16.17
CA ASP A 2 -0.05 -3.73 15.68
C ASP A 2 -1.09 -3.82 14.58
N ILE A 3 -0.61 -4.07 13.36
CA ILE A 3 -1.43 -4.20 12.17
C ILE A 3 -1.87 -5.66 12.08
N ASP A 4 -3.19 -5.89 12.00
CA ASP A 4 -3.72 -7.21 11.67
C ASP A 4 -3.61 -7.44 10.16
N ILE A 5 -2.43 -7.91 9.74
CA ILE A 5 -2.09 -8.15 8.34
C ILE A 5 -3.09 -9.12 7.69
N THR A 6 -3.57 -10.11 8.44
CA THR A 6 -4.50 -11.12 7.91
C THR A 6 -5.80 -10.48 7.47
N VAL A 7 -6.38 -9.62 8.33
CA VAL A 7 -7.64 -8.93 8.04
C VAL A 7 -7.49 -7.96 6.87
N TYR A 8 -6.44 -7.14 6.88
CA TYR A 8 -6.23 -6.16 5.80
C TYR A 8 -5.89 -6.82 4.47
N LYS A 9 -5.10 -7.90 4.49
CA LYS A 9 -4.84 -8.70 3.30
C LYS A 9 -6.14 -9.28 2.74
N GLN A 10 -6.99 -9.88 3.57
CA GLN A 10 -8.28 -10.40 3.12
C GLN A 10 -9.14 -9.30 2.47
N GLU A 11 -9.30 -8.14 3.12
CA GLU A 11 -10.04 -7.01 2.56
C GLU A 11 -9.47 -6.56 1.20
N PHE A 12 -8.15 -6.46 1.09
CA PHE A 12 -7.45 -6.08 -0.14
C PHE A 12 -7.70 -7.08 -1.28
N LEU A 13 -7.60 -8.38 -0.99
CA LEU A 13 -7.82 -9.45 -1.97
C LEU A 13 -9.29 -9.53 -2.42
N GLU A 14 -10.23 -9.35 -1.50
CA GLU A 14 -11.66 -9.29 -1.82
C GLU A 14 -11.99 -8.13 -2.75
N LEU A 15 -11.45 -6.94 -2.48
CA LEU A 15 -11.62 -5.77 -3.33
C LEU A 15 -11.01 -5.97 -4.72
N LEU A 16 -9.77 -6.47 -4.82
CA LEU A 16 -9.15 -6.78 -6.11
C LEU A 16 -9.98 -7.79 -6.92
N ARG A 17 -10.38 -8.90 -6.30
CA ARG A 17 -11.19 -9.93 -6.98
C ARG A 17 -12.57 -9.42 -7.39
N SER A 18 -13.13 -8.45 -6.66
CA SER A 18 -14.42 -7.84 -7.02
C SER A 18 -14.38 -7.10 -8.38
N CYS A 19 -13.21 -6.69 -8.84
CA CYS A 19 -13.01 -6.07 -10.15
C CYS A 19 -13.20 -7.07 -11.31
N LYS A 20 -13.11 -8.38 -11.06
CA LYS A 20 -13.30 -9.45 -12.08
C LYS A 20 -12.50 -9.23 -13.36
N ARG A 21 -11.29 -8.67 -13.23
CA ARG A 21 -10.40 -8.41 -14.36
C ARG A 21 -9.54 -9.64 -14.63
N ASP A 22 -9.36 -9.99 -15.89
CA ASP A 22 -8.51 -11.12 -16.28
C ASP A 22 -7.07 -10.90 -15.79
N GLY A 23 -6.46 -11.97 -15.26
CA GLY A 23 -5.11 -11.94 -14.68
C GLY A 23 -5.01 -11.44 -13.24
N ILE A 24 -6.14 -11.17 -12.56
CA ILE A 24 -6.09 -10.62 -11.19
C ILE A 24 -5.47 -11.61 -10.17
N ASP A 25 -5.70 -12.91 -10.34
CA ASP A 25 -5.12 -13.91 -9.43
C ASP A 25 -3.61 -14.07 -9.65
N ASP A 26 -3.12 -13.85 -10.87
CA ASP A 26 -1.67 -13.82 -11.16
C ASP A 26 -1.02 -12.63 -10.45
N VAL A 27 -1.62 -11.44 -10.55
CA VAL A 27 -1.16 -10.25 -9.80
C VAL A 27 -1.19 -10.49 -8.29
N ILE A 28 -2.22 -11.15 -7.77
CA ILE A 28 -2.30 -11.49 -6.34
C ILE A 28 -1.14 -12.40 -5.91
N ASN A 29 -0.78 -13.39 -6.74
CA ASN A 29 0.35 -14.27 -6.47
C ASN A 29 1.67 -13.50 -6.50
N ASP A 30 1.87 -12.62 -7.46
CA ASP A 30 3.06 -11.76 -7.55
C ASP A 30 3.22 -10.88 -6.31
N LEU A 31 2.13 -10.25 -5.84
CA LEU A 31 2.14 -9.42 -4.62
C LEU A 31 2.53 -10.23 -3.37
N GLU A 32 2.10 -11.49 -3.29
CA GLU A 32 2.48 -12.40 -2.22
C GLU A 32 3.97 -12.72 -2.27
N GLU A 33 4.46 -13.12 -3.46
CA GLU A 33 5.85 -13.52 -3.67
C GLU A 33 6.82 -12.38 -3.43
N TRP A 34 6.47 -11.16 -3.85
CA TRP A 34 7.31 -9.98 -3.65
C TRP A 34 7.26 -9.47 -2.20
N GLY A 35 6.30 -9.91 -1.38
CA GLY A 35 6.20 -9.53 0.04
C GLY A 35 5.42 -8.22 0.29
N PHE A 36 4.52 -7.83 -0.60
CA PHE A 36 3.75 -6.57 -0.53
C PHE A 36 2.99 -6.42 0.79
N PHE A 37 2.37 -7.51 1.25
CA PHE A 37 1.52 -7.51 2.45
C PHE A 37 2.30 -7.34 3.76
N ASP A 38 3.61 -7.60 3.73
CA ASP A 38 4.50 -7.46 4.88
C ASP A 38 5.28 -6.14 4.84
N ALA A 39 5.41 -5.51 3.67
CA ALA A 39 6.18 -4.29 3.48
C ALA A 39 5.63 -3.10 4.31
N PRO A 40 6.50 -2.22 4.82
CA PRO A 40 6.08 -0.94 5.37
C PRO A 40 5.66 0.02 4.25
N ALA A 41 4.84 1.03 4.58
CA ALA A 41 4.48 2.05 3.59
C ALA A 41 5.58 3.11 3.37
N SER A 42 6.52 3.21 4.33
CA SER A 42 7.61 4.20 4.28
C SER A 42 8.79 3.80 5.18
N ALA A 43 9.95 4.42 4.97
CA ALA A 43 11.14 4.20 5.78
C ALA A 43 11.23 5.05 7.07
N GLY A 44 10.41 6.10 7.17
CA GLY A 44 10.49 7.08 8.26
C GLY A 44 9.27 7.97 8.43
N HIS A 45 8.20 7.74 7.68
CA HIS A 45 6.94 8.48 7.77
C HIS A 45 5.84 7.56 8.34
N HIS A 46 4.60 7.83 7.97
CA HIS A 46 3.43 7.06 8.41
C HIS A 46 3.52 5.60 7.95
N LEU A 47 2.98 4.72 8.77
CA LEU A 47 2.89 3.28 8.50
C LEU A 47 4.25 2.64 8.16
N ASN A 48 5.32 3.13 8.78
CA ASN A 48 6.67 2.54 8.72
C ASN A 48 6.81 1.30 9.62
N VAL A 49 5.82 0.40 9.56
CA VAL A 49 5.71 -0.83 10.34
C VAL A 49 5.36 -1.98 9.42
N LYS A 50 5.59 -3.22 9.85
CA LYS A 50 5.25 -4.41 9.05
C LYS A 50 3.76 -4.41 8.68
N GLY A 51 3.44 -4.65 7.42
CA GLY A 51 2.08 -4.56 6.87
C GLY A 51 1.51 -3.15 6.73
N GLY A 52 2.36 -2.13 6.88
CA GLY A 52 1.98 -0.74 6.68
C GLY A 52 1.53 -0.46 5.24
N LEU A 53 2.13 -1.11 4.24
CA LEU A 53 1.84 -0.86 2.83
C LEU A 53 0.41 -1.30 2.44
N VAL A 54 -0.03 -2.50 2.85
CA VAL A 54 -1.41 -2.95 2.58
C VAL A 54 -2.45 -2.04 3.25
N LEU A 55 -2.21 -1.62 4.50
CA LEU A 55 -3.09 -0.69 5.19
C LEU A 55 -3.12 0.68 4.50
N HIS A 56 -1.97 1.17 4.05
CA HIS A 56 -1.86 2.42 3.28
C HIS A 56 -2.69 2.33 1.99
N SER A 57 -2.50 1.29 1.18
CA SER A 57 -3.27 1.08 -0.05
C SER A 57 -4.77 0.98 0.19
N LEU A 58 -5.22 0.30 1.25
CA LEU A 58 -6.64 0.25 1.61
C LEU A 58 -7.19 1.62 1.99
N ASN A 59 -6.44 2.41 2.77
CA ASN A 59 -6.84 3.76 3.14
C ASN A 59 -6.96 4.66 1.90
N THR A 60 -6.00 4.57 0.98
CA THR A 60 -6.03 5.28 -0.31
C THR A 60 -7.24 4.86 -1.14
N CYS A 61 -7.55 3.56 -1.23
CA CYS A 61 -8.73 3.07 -1.95
C CYS A 61 -10.04 3.56 -1.33
N LYS A 62 -10.16 3.54 0.01
CA LYS A 62 -11.34 4.06 0.72
C LYS A 62 -11.54 5.56 0.47
N ALA A 63 -10.45 6.33 0.49
CA ALA A 63 -10.50 7.77 0.20
C ALA A 63 -10.88 8.04 -1.27
N ALA A 64 -10.24 7.32 -2.20
CA ALA A 64 -10.50 7.46 -3.64
C ALA A 64 -11.95 7.12 -3.99
N LEU A 65 -12.49 6.03 -3.44
CA LEU A 65 -13.90 5.66 -3.62
C LEU A 65 -14.86 6.72 -3.06
N LYS A 66 -14.59 7.29 -1.88
CA LYS A 66 -15.41 8.38 -1.33
C LYS A 66 -15.42 9.62 -2.22
N VAL A 67 -14.26 9.99 -2.77
CA VAL A 67 -14.17 11.12 -3.72
C VAL A 67 -14.94 10.80 -4.99
N TRP A 68 -14.74 9.61 -5.56
CA TRP A 68 -15.43 9.16 -6.77
C TRP A 68 -16.97 9.12 -6.59
N GLU A 69 -17.45 8.61 -5.45
CA GLU A 69 -18.88 8.56 -5.09
C GLU A 69 -19.50 9.96 -4.99
N GLY A 70 -18.77 10.94 -4.42
CA GLY A 70 -19.23 12.33 -4.39
C GLY A 70 -19.21 12.98 -5.77
N MET A 71 -18.14 12.79 -6.53
CA MET A 71 -17.98 13.41 -7.85
C MET A 71 -18.99 12.89 -8.87
N LYS A 72 -19.33 11.59 -8.84
CA LYS A 72 -20.31 11.03 -9.79
C LYS A 72 -21.74 11.55 -9.58
N GLN A 73 -22.05 12.10 -8.40
CA GLN A 73 -23.34 12.77 -8.16
C GLN A 73 -23.41 14.13 -8.85
N LEU A 74 -22.26 14.80 -9.01
CA LEU A 74 -22.15 16.09 -9.70
C LEU A 74 -21.97 15.91 -11.21
N GLU A 75 -21.25 14.88 -11.63
CA GLU A 75 -20.97 14.54 -13.03
C GLU A 75 -21.29 13.06 -13.30
N PRO A 76 -22.54 12.71 -13.69
CA PRO A 76 -22.96 11.33 -13.88
C PRO A 76 -22.18 10.58 -14.97
N THR A 77 -21.55 11.29 -15.91
CA THR A 77 -20.72 10.64 -16.95
C THR A 77 -19.45 10.00 -16.38
N LEU A 78 -19.02 10.44 -15.19
CA LEU A 78 -17.80 9.94 -14.54
C LEU A 78 -17.84 8.43 -14.28
N GLU A 79 -19.00 7.86 -13.94
CA GLU A 79 -19.10 6.42 -13.69
C GLU A 79 -18.84 5.57 -14.94
N ARG A 80 -19.11 6.13 -16.13
CA ARG A 80 -18.80 5.49 -17.41
C ARG A 80 -17.33 5.69 -17.80
N GLU A 81 -16.79 6.88 -17.57
CA GLU A 81 -15.43 7.25 -17.98
C GLU A 81 -14.37 6.69 -17.05
N VAL A 82 -14.66 6.65 -15.75
CA VAL A 82 -13.84 6.08 -14.69
C VAL A 82 -14.70 5.08 -13.93
N PRO A 83 -14.79 3.83 -14.41
CA PRO A 83 -15.55 2.81 -13.74
C PRO A 83 -14.98 2.50 -12.35
N ARG A 84 -15.85 2.06 -11.43
CA ARG A 84 -15.50 1.83 -10.02
C ARG A 84 -14.33 0.87 -9.83
N ASP A 85 -14.24 -0.17 -10.67
CA ASP A 85 -13.16 -1.15 -10.64
C ASP A 85 -11.79 -0.51 -10.98
N SER A 86 -11.77 0.46 -11.89
CA SER A 86 -10.57 1.20 -12.28
C SER A 86 -10.06 2.06 -11.13
N VAL A 87 -10.96 2.65 -10.33
CA VAL A 87 -10.60 3.37 -9.10
C VAL A 87 -9.98 2.41 -8.08
N ILE A 88 -10.57 1.23 -7.88
CA ILE A 88 -10.06 0.21 -6.95
C ILE A 88 -8.67 -0.26 -7.38
N LEU A 89 -8.51 -0.66 -8.65
CA LEU A 89 -7.22 -1.14 -9.17
C LEU A 89 -6.13 -0.08 -9.04
N ALA A 90 -6.39 1.14 -9.51
CA ALA A 90 -5.41 2.22 -9.48
C ALA A 90 -5.00 2.56 -8.05
N SER A 91 -5.96 2.64 -7.11
CA SER A 91 -5.68 3.03 -5.73
C SER A 91 -5.04 1.92 -4.89
N LEU A 92 -5.44 0.66 -5.06
CA LEU A 92 -4.83 -0.46 -4.34
C LEU A 92 -3.40 -0.74 -4.81
N LEU A 93 -3.15 -0.64 -6.12
CA LEU A 93 -1.87 -0.99 -6.74
C LEU A 93 -0.92 0.21 -6.96
N HIS A 94 -1.31 1.43 -6.59
CA HIS A 94 -0.52 2.65 -6.85
C HIS A 94 0.94 2.57 -6.36
N ASP A 95 1.15 1.90 -5.23
CA ASP A 95 2.44 1.80 -4.54
C ASP A 95 3.07 0.40 -4.65
N VAL A 96 2.68 -0.41 -5.64
CA VAL A 96 3.27 -1.77 -5.83
C VAL A 96 4.79 -1.73 -6.03
N CYS A 97 5.31 -0.62 -6.55
CA CYS A 97 6.74 -0.39 -6.71
C CYS A 97 7.52 -0.33 -5.38
N LYS A 98 6.83 -0.22 -4.23
CA LYS A 98 7.45 -0.16 -2.90
C LYS A 98 7.69 -1.54 -2.27
N THR A 99 7.22 -2.60 -2.91
CA THR A 99 7.19 -3.94 -2.33
C THR A 99 8.56 -4.47 -1.88
N ASP A 100 9.62 -4.26 -2.67
CA ASP A 100 10.97 -4.79 -2.40
C ASP A 100 12.02 -3.69 -2.15
N ILE A 101 11.60 -2.45 -1.84
CA ILE A 101 12.54 -1.35 -1.63
C ILE A 101 12.91 -1.13 -0.16
N TYR A 102 12.23 -1.78 0.79
CA TYR A 102 12.45 -1.55 2.22
C TYR A 102 13.23 -2.68 2.89
N GLN A 103 14.39 -2.34 3.43
CA GLN A 103 15.24 -3.28 4.16
C GLN A 103 15.16 -3.00 5.67
N PRO A 104 14.80 -3.99 6.50
CA PRO A 104 14.84 -3.87 7.95
C PRO A 104 16.23 -3.44 8.44
N THR A 105 16.26 -2.53 9.40
CA THR A 105 17.49 -2.01 9.99
C THR A 105 17.26 -1.60 11.43
N THR A 106 18.35 -1.31 12.14
CA THR A 106 18.33 -0.72 13.48
C THR A 106 18.63 0.77 13.38
N LYS A 107 17.72 1.62 13.86
CA LYS A 107 17.91 3.07 13.93
C LYS A 107 18.07 3.52 15.37
N ARG A 108 18.85 4.58 15.59
CA ARG A 108 18.97 5.20 16.91
C ARG A 108 17.96 6.33 17.08
N LYS A 109 17.14 6.24 18.12
CA LYS A 109 16.16 7.28 18.48
C LYS A 109 16.42 7.75 19.90
N ARG A 110 16.20 9.04 20.19
CA ARG A 110 16.18 9.52 21.58
C ARG A 110 14.81 9.25 22.19
N ASN A 111 14.81 8.65 23.37
CA ASN A 111 13.59 8.50 24.16
C ASN A 111 13.27 9.79 24.93
N ALA A 112 12.15 9.77 25.67
CA ALA A 112 11.69 10.92 26.45
C ALA A 112 12.69 11.39 27.54
N MET A 113 13.62 10.53 27.95
CA MET A 113 14.65 10.82 28.93
C MET A 113 15.96 11.33 28.29
N GLY A 114 15.99 11.52 26.97
CA GLY A 114 17.18 11.98 26.24
C GLY A 114 18.24 10.90 26.00
N VAL A 115 17.97 9.67 26.42
CA VAL A 115 18.85 8.51 26.19
C VAL A 115 18.58 7.98 24.79
N TYR A 116 19.63 7.57 24.09
CA TYR A 116 19.46 6.92 22.80
C TYR A 116 19.20 5.44 22.99
N GLU A 117 18.21 4.95 22.25
CA GLU A 117 17.84 3.55 22.16
C GLU A 117 17.86 3.09 20.70
N ASP A 118 18.18 1.82 20.52
CA ASP A 118 18.12 1.13 19.24
C ASP A 118 16.69 0.67 19.01
N VAL A 119 16.08 1.13 17.92
CA VAL A 119 14.72 0.80 17.52
C VAL A 119 14.70 0.17 16.13
N PRO A 120 13.77 -0.77 15.87
CA PRO A 120 13.54 -1.26 14.52
C PRO A 120 13.16 -0.12 13.56
N GLY A 121 13.63 -0.19 12.33
CA GLY A 121 13.27 0.73 11.27
C GLY A 121 13.56 0.14 9.90
N TYR A 122 13.42 0.96 8.86
CA TYR A 122 13.66 0.54 7.48
C TYR A 122 14.58 1.52 6.75
N ASN A 123 15.45 0.98 5.90
CA ASN A 123 16.21 1.73 4.91
C ASN A 123 15.61 1.48 3.52
N VAL A 124 15.83 2.42 2.60
CA VAL A 124 15.41 2.27 1.21
C VAL A 124 16.57 1.73 0.37
N SER A 125 16.31 0.72 -0.46
CA SER A 125 17.27 0.16 -1.39
C SER A 125 16.60 -0.18 -2.73
N TYR A 126 17.07 0.44 -3.81
CA TYR A 126 16.57 0.19 -5.17
C TYR A 126 17.41 -0.84 -5.94
N LYS A 127 18.25 -1.62 -5.25
CA LYS A 127 19.21 -2.54 -5.90
C LYS A 127 18.55 -3.54 -6.84
N ASN A 128 17.32 -3.95 -6.53
CA ASN A 128 16.57 -4.94 -7.31
C ASN A 128 15.58 -4.30 -8.30
N PHE A 129 15.39 -2.98 -8.26
CA PHE A 129 14.38 -2.29 -9.07
C PHE A 129 15.05 -1.36 -10.10
N PRO A 130 15.06 -1.72 -11.39
CA PRO A 130 15.82 -1.01 -12.43
C PRO A 130 15.19 0.31 -12.93
N MET A 131 14.04 0.73 -12.39
CA MET A 131 13.38 1.99 -12.76
C MET A 131 13.37 2.98 -11.58
N GLY A 132 13.66 4.27 -11.86
CA GLY A 132 13.62 5.32 -10.83
C GLY A 132 12.21 5.51 -10.24
N HIS A 133 12.13 5.91 -8.96
CA HIS A 133 10.86 6.18 -8.28
C HIS A 133 10.30 7.54 -8.75
N GLY A 134 9.10 7.54 -9.33
CA GLY A 134 8.33 8.75 -9.58
C GLY A 134 7.56 9.12 -8.32
N GLU A 135 8.19 9.90 -7.44
CA GLU A 135 7.46 10.72 -6.45
C GLU A 135 7.11 12.09 -7.04
#